data_AF-A0A229TEM2-F1
#
_entry.id   AF-A0A229TEM2-F1
#
_cell.length_a   1.000
_cell.length_b   1.000
_cell.length_c   1.000
_cell.angle_alpha   90.00
_cell.angle_beta   90.00
_cell.angle_gamma   90.00
#
_symmetry.space_group_name_H-M   'P 1'
#
loop_
_entity.id
_entity.type
_entity.pdbx_description
1 polymer ?
#
loop_
_entity_poly.entity_id
_entity_poly.type
_entity_poly.pdbx_seq_one_letter_code
_entity_poly.pdbx_strand_id
1 'polypeptide(L)' 'MSAVCQVTGRKPGYGKQVSHSHRRTSRRWEPNLQNRRYFVPSEGRWVRLRVSAKGMKTIDKRGIEAVVAELKAKGVKL' A
#
# COMPACT_ATOMS: atom_id res chain seq x y z
N MET A 1 -5.15 -12.61 -1.74
CA MET A 1 -4.06 -11.63 -1.50
C MET A 1 -4.38 -10.78 -0.29
N SER A 2 -3.44 -10.64 0.64
CA SER A 2 -3.57 -9.72 1.77
C SER A 2 -3.60 -8.27 1.25
N ALA A 3 -4.62 -7.50 1.64
CA ALA A 3 -4.79 -6.11 1.24
C ALA A 3 -3.83 -5.19 2.03
N VAL A 4 -2.54 -5.33 1.76
CA VAL A 4 -1.46 -4.57 2.42
C VAL A 4 -0.73 -3.72 1.40
N CYS A 5 -0.48 -2.46 1.74
CA CYS A 5 0.37 -1.59 0.94
C CYS A 5 1.84 -2.00 1.10
N GLN A 6 2.55 -2.26 0.00
CA GLN A 6 3.96 -2.67 0.06
C GLN A 6 4.87 -1.57 0.66
N VAL A 7 4.59 -0.30 0.36
CA VAL A 7 5.42 0.84 0.81
C VAL A 7 5.17 1.19 2.28
N THR A 8 3.91 1.43 2.64
CA THR A 8 3.57 1.94 3.98
C THR A 8 3.15 0.87 4.98
N GLY A 9 2.99 -0.38 4.54
CA GLY A 9 2.50 -1.47 5.39
C GLY A 9 1.05 -1.33 5.85
N ARG A 10 0.27 -0.37 5.30
CA ARG A 10 -1.14 -0.14 5.67
C ARG A 10 -1.95 -1.42 5.47
N LYS A 11 -2.55 -1.93 6.55
CA LYS A 11 -3.38 -3.14 6.58
C LYS A 11 -4.88 -2.77 6.68
N PRO A 12 -5.79 -3.71 6.39
CA PRO A 12 -7.21 -3.49 6.61
C PRO A 12 -7.53 -3.27 8.09
N GLY A 13 -8.46 -2.37 8.37
CA GLY A 13 -9.03 -2.18 9.69
C GLY A 13 -10.28 -3.05 9.88
N TYR A 14 -10.58 -3.41 11.12
CA TYR A 14 -11.77 -4.19 11.48
C TYR A 14 -12.62 -3.43 12.51
N GLY A 15 -13.94 -3.58 12.43
CA GLY A 15 -14.86 -2.98 13.40
C GLY A 15 -16.30 -3.26 13.06
N LYS A 16 -17.20 -2.37 13.49
CA LYS A 16 -18.64 -2.53 13.32
C LYS A 16 -19.24 -1.40 12.48
N GLN A 17 -20.23 -1.73 11.66
CA GLN A 17 -21.20 -0.76 11.18
C GLN A 17 -22.29 -0.66 12.25
N VAL A 18 -22.52 0.55 12.75
CA VAL A 18 -23.56 0.81 13.75
C VAL A 18 -24.67 1.58 13.04
N SER A 19 -25.88 1.02 13.04
CA SER A 19 -27.07 1.70 12.52
C SER A 19 -27.61 2.70 13.54
N HIS A 20 -28.58 3.53 13.12
CA HIS A 20 -29.29 4.46 14.00
C HIS A 20 -29.89 3.78 15.23
N SER A 21 -30.46 2.57 15.08
CA SER A 21 -31.00 1.77 16.18
C SER A 21 -29.94 0.91 16.88
N HIS A 22 -28.66 1.25 16.76
CA HIS A 22 -27.51 0.53 17.33
C HIS A 22 -27.36 -0.95 16.93
N ARG A 23 -28.01 -1.41 15.86
CA ARG A 23 -27.68 -2.74 15.28
C ARG A 23 -26.24 -2.72 14.78
N ARG A 24 -25.43 -3.67 15.27
CA ARG A 24 -24.00 -3.79 14.99
C ARG A 24 -23.73 -4.94 14.02
N THR A 25 -23.22 -4.64 12.84
CA THR A 25 -22.73 -5.67 11.90
C THR A 25 -21.22 -5.58 11.74
N SER A 26 -20.54 -6.71 11.58
CA SER A 26 -19.09 -6.72 11.34
C SER A 26 -18.76 -6.11 9.99
N ARG A 27 -17.77 -5.21 9.95
CA ARG A 27 -17.25 -4.65 8.69
C ARG A 27 -15.73 -4.61 8.71
N ARG A 28 -15.17 -4.61 7.50
CA ARG A 28 -13.75 -4.43 7.24
C ARG A 28 -13.55 -3.18 6.40
N TRP A 29 -12.58 -2.34 6.77
CA TRP A 29 -12.16 -1.17 5.99
C TRP A 29 -10.91 -1.51 5.23
N GLU A 30 -11.02 -1.55 3.92
CA GLU A 30 -9.88 -1.83 3.04
C GLU A 30 -9.07 -0.55 2.78
N PRO A 31 -7.73 -0.62 2.72
CA PRO A 31 -6.93 0.47 2.21
C PRO A 31 -7.22 0.66 0.71
N ASN A 32 -7.23 1.91 0.23
CA ASN A 32 -7.34 2.23 -1.21
C ASN A 32 -6.06 1.81 -1.94
N LEU A 33 -5.93 0.51 -2.26
CA LEU A 33 -4.79 -0.10 -2.92
C LEU A 33 -4.95 -0.05 -4.43
N GLN A 34 -3.88 0.35 -5.11
CA GLN A 34 -3.79 0.50 -6.56
C GLN A 34 -2.56 -0.25 -7.07
N ASN A 35 -2.69 -0.95 -8.19
CA ASN A 35 -1.56 -1.56 -8.88
C ASN A 35 -0.98 -0.54 -9.84
N ARG A 36 0.24 -0.06 -9.57
CA ARG A 36 0.92 0.96 -10.37
C ARG A 36 2.31 0.48 -10.79
N ARG A 37 2.76 0.95 -11.95
CA ARG A 37 4.12 0.72 -12.44
C ARG A 37 4.96 1.97 -12.19
N TYR A 38 6.15 1.77 -11.65
CA TYR A 38 7.16 2.81 -11.49
C TYR A 38 8.40 2.40 -12.26
N PHE A 39 8.97 3.32 -13.02
CA PHE A 39 10.27 3.12 -13.67
C PHE A 39 11.36 3.38 -12.64
N VAL A 40 12.34 2.47 -12.54
CA VAL A 40 13.49 2.59 -11.64
C VAL A 40 14.72 2.81 -12.51
N PRO A 41 15.24 4.06 -12.60
CA PRO A 41 16.35 4.38 -13.49
C PRO A 41 17.60 3.57 -13.20
N SER A 42 17.97 3.42 -11.92
CA SER A 42 19.12 2.61 -11.47
C SER A 42 19.09 1.14 -11.89
N GLU A 43 17.91 0.57 -12.18
CA GLU A 43 17.75 -0.82 -12.63
C GLU A 43 17.35 -0.92 -14.11
N GLY A 44 17.08 0.20 -14.78
CA GLY A 44 16.62 0.23 -16.17
C GLY A 44 15.29 -0.50 -16.41
N ARG A 45 14.47 -0.76 -15.37
CA ARG A 45 13.25 -1.57 -15.48
C ARG A 45 12.03 -0.95 -14.81
N TRP A 46 10.86 -1.46 -15.17
CA TRP A 46 9.59 -1.14 -14.53
C TRP A 46 9.30 -2.10 -13.38
N VAL A 47 9.02 -1.57 -12.20
CA VAL A 47 8.58 -2.32 -11.03
C VAL A 47 7.08 -2.12 -10.83
N ARG A 48 6.34 -3.22 -10.67
CA ARG A 48 4.91 -3.19 -10.32
C ARG A 48 4.78 -3.19 -8.80
N LEU A 49 4.18 -2.14 -8.26
CA LEU A 49 3.89 -2.04 -6.83
C LEU A 49 2.38 -1.96 -6.59
N ARG A 50 1.92 -2.66 -5.55
CA ARG A 50 0.59 -2.51 -4.96
C ARG A 50 0.67 -1.48 -3.84
N VAL A 51 0.23 -0.27 -4.15
CA VAL A 51 0.43 0.92 -3.30
C VAL A 51 -0.89 1.56 -2.93
N SER A 52 -0.95 2.09 -1.71
CA SER A 52 -2.05 2.97 -1.30
C SER A 52 -1.80 4.39 -1.80
N ALA A 53 -2.83 5.24 -1.84
CA ALA A 53 -2.67 6.66 -2.15
C ALA A 53 -1.61 7.36 -1.28
N LYS A 54 -1.55 7.02 0.02
CA LYS A 54 -0.50 7.51 0.92
C LYS A 54 0.89 6.98 0.54
N GLY A 55 0.97 5.73 0.07
CA GLY A 55 2.20 5.14 -0.44
C GLY A 55 2.70 5.83 -1.71
N MET A 56 1.79 6.20 -2.63
CA MET A 56 2.14 7.00 -3.82
C MET A 56 2.75 8.35 -3.39
N LYS A 57 2.09 9.07 -2.48
CA LYS A 57 2.63 10.33 -1.94
C LYS A 57 4.01 10.16 -1.27
N THR A 58 4.28 9.02 -0.63
CA THR A 58 5.60 8.73 -0.05
C THR A 58 6.66 8.51 -1.14
N ILE A 59 6.32 7.82 -2.23
CA ILE A 59 7.21 7.64 -3.38
C ILE A 59 7.52 9.01 -4.00
N ASP A 60 6.51 9.85 -4.21
CA ASP A 60 6.70 11.17 -4.83
C ASP A 60 7.58 12.08 -3.95
N LYS A 61 7.45 11.99 -2.61
CA LYS A 61 8.25 12.80 -1.67
C LYS A 61 9.70 12.32 -1.53
N ARG A 62 9.94 11.01 -1.51
CA ARG A 62 11.26 10.42 -1.22
C ARG A 62 12.04 10.00 -2.46
N GLY A 63 11.37 9.92 -3.61
CA GLY A 63 11.88 9.30 -4.82
C GLY A 63 11.69 7.78 -4.83
N ILE A 64 11.56 7.21 -6.03
CA ILE A 64 11.34 5.77 -6.22
C ILE A 64 12.55 4.93 -5.79
N GLU A 65 13.77 5.42 -6.00
CA GLU A 65 15.00 4.66 -5.73
C GLU A 65 15.18 4.38 -4.24
N ALA A 66 14.98 5.41 -3.40
CA ALA A 66 15.06 5.27 -1.94
C ALA A 66 14.01 4.28 -1.41
N VAL A 67 12.80 4.30 -1.98
CA VAL A 67 11.72 3.38 -1.58
C VAL A 67 12.01 1.96 -2.03
N VAL A 68 12.50 1.76 -3.25
CA VAL A 68 12.88 0.44 -3.77
C VAL A 68 14.03 -0.17 -2.98
N ALA A 69 15.05 0.61 -2.63
CA ALA A 69 16.14 0.17 -1.77
C ALA A 69 15.63 -0.28 -0.39
N GLU A 70 14.73 0.48 0.23
CA GLU A 70 14.11 0.11 1.51
C GLU A 70 13.27 -1.17 1.39
N LEU A 71 12.53 -1.34 0.30
CA LEU A 71 11.73 -2.56 0.05
C LEU A 71 12.61 -3.79 -0.14
N LYS A 72 13.76 -3.67 -0.82
CA LYS A 72 14.74 -4.75 -0.94
C LYS A 72 15.37 -5.10 0.40
N ALA A 73 15.73 -4.11 1.21
CA ALA A 73 16.27 -4.33 2.56
C ALA A 73 15.26 -5.07 3.46
N LYS A 74 13.96 -4.84 3.26
CA LYS A 74 12.86 -5.57 3.91
C LYS A 74 12.59 -6.97 3.33
N GLY A 75 13.30 -7.39 2.28
CA GLY A 75 13.14 -8.69 1.64
C GLY A 75 11.87 -8.82 0.77
N VAL A 76 11.27 -7.71 0.36
CA VAL A 76 10.09 -7.73 -0.51
C VAL A 76 10.52 -8.10 -1.94
N LYS A 77 9.88 -9.11 -2.55
CA LYS A 77 10.08 -9.42 -3.98
C LYS A 77 9.43 -8.34 -4.86
N LEU A 78 10.22 -7.76 -5.78
CA LEU A 78 9.90 -6.61 -6.63
C LEU A 78 9.84 -6.94 -8.13
#